data_AF-A0A5B1BCE7-F1
#
_entry.id   AF-A0A5B1BCE7-F1
#
_cell.length_a   1.000
_cell.length_b   1.000
_cell.length_c   1.000
_cell.angle_alpha   90.00
_cell.angle_beta   90.00
_cell.angle_gamma   90.00
#
_symmetry.space_group_name_H-M   'P 1'
#
loop_
_entity.id
_entity.type
_entity.pdbx_description
1 polymer ?
#
loop_
_entity_poly.entity_id
_entity_poly.type
_entity_poly.pdbx_seq_one_letter_code
_entity_poly.pdbx_strand_id
1 'polypeptide(L)'
;MRCEIFIRKSYKWSIKEILVHIIDDERIYGYRALCFARNDKTNFPGFEQDEYNFNSDTSERTIENIMEEYEALRLSTITLFNGLSEKSLKRMGIANGHQASARALGYHILGHDLHHIKIIENLYIKR
;
A
#
# COMPACT_ATOMS: atom_id res chain seq x y z
N MET A 1 20.36 33.71 15.22
CA MET A 1 20.11 33.30 13.82
C MET A 1 21.11 32.20 13.45
N ARG A 2 20.79 30.93 13.77
CA ARG A 2 21.51 29.77 13.24
C ARG A 2 20.46 28.96 12.49
N CYS A 3 20.54 29.06 11.17
CA CYS A 3 19.73 28.29 10.24
C CYS A 3 20.33 26.89 10.24
N GLU A 4 19.84 26.02 11.13
CA GLU A 4 20.04 24.59 10.98
C GLU A 4 19.11 24.14 9.86
N ILE A 5 19.69 24.03 8.66
CA ILE A 5 19.08 23.34 7.54
C ILE A 5 18.89 21.90 8.00
N PHE A 6 17.67 21.56 8.43
CA PHE A 6 17.22 20.18 8.50
C PHE A 6 17.44 19.59 7.10
N ILE A 7 18.48 18.77 6.98
CA ILE A 7 18.65 17.86 5.85
C ILE A 7 17.40 16.99 5.87
N ARG A 8 16.42 17.32 5.02
CA ARG A 8 15.32 16.42 4.67
C ARG A 8 15.99 15.12 4.25
N LYS A 9 15.90 14.09 5.09
CA LYS A 9 16.39 12.74 4.80
C LYS A 9 15.90 12.41 3.39
N SER A 10 16.81 12.40 2.41
CA SER A 10 16.45 12.21 1.02
C SER A 10 15.66 10.92 0.92
N TYR A 11 14.43 11.02 0.45
CA TYR A 11 13.61 9.84 0.20
C TYR A 11 14.41 8.90 -0.72
N LYS A 12 14.61 7.66 -0.29
CA LYS A 12 15.65 6.78 -0.86
C LYS A 12 15.21 6.05 -2.12
N TRP A 13 13.91 5.90 -2.33
CA TRP A 13 13.38 5.08 -3.42
C TRP A 13 13.08 5.92 -4.66
N SER A 14 13.44 5.36 -5.81
CA SER A 14 13.04 5.81 -7.14
C SER A 14 11.52 5.77 -7.33
N ILE A 15 11.03 6.41 -8.39
CA ILE A 15 9.59 6.39 -8.73
C ILE A 15 9.11 4.94 -8.94
N LYS A 16 9.90 4.09 -9.62
CA LYS A 16 9.52 2.70 -9.86
C LYS A 16 9.39 1.92 -8.54
N GLU A 17 10.34 2.09 -7.63
CA GLU A 17 10.32 1.44 -6.31
C GLU A 17 9.11 1.90 -5.48
N ILE A 18 8.76 3.19 -5.54
CA ILE A 18 7.53 3.69 -4.89
C ILE A 18 6.29 3.03 -5.48
N LEU A 19 6.19 2.90 -6.80
CA LEU A 19 5.04 2.27 -7.45
C LEU A 19 4.91 0.79 -7.08
N VAL A 20 6.03 0.04 -7.08
CA VAL A 20 6.03 -1.36 -6.65
C VAL A 20 5.66 -1.48 -5.17
N HIS A 21 6.15 -0.58 -4.31
CA HIS A 21 5.75 -0.54 -2.90
C HIS A 21 4.23 -0.34 -2.71
N ILE A 22 3.61 0.56 -3.48
CA ILE A 22 2.15 0.75 -3.45
C ILE A 22 1.42 -0.54 -3.84
N ILE A 23 1.88 -1.20 -4.91
CA ILE A 23 1.31 -2.47 -5.39
C ILE A 23 1.41 -3.55 -4.29
N ASP A 24 2.57 -3.70 -3.67
CA ASP A 24 2.79 -4.70 -2.62
C ASP A 24 1.91 -4.44 -1.40
N ASP A 25 1.83 -3.19 -0.94
CA ASP A 25 0.98 -2.79 0.17
C ASP A 25 -0.49 -3.11 -0.13
N GLU A 26 -1.00 -2.71 -1.30
CA GLU A 26 -2.37 -2.98 -1.71
C GLU A 26 -2.68 -4.48 -1.81
N ARG A 27 -1.76 -5.32 -2.31
CA ARG A 27 -1.93 -6.79 -2.33
C ARG A 27 -2.05 -7.35 -0.92
N ILE A 28 -1.14 -6.94 -0.03
CA ILE A 28 -1.10 -7.42 1.35
C ILE A 28 -2.36 -6.99 2.12
N TYR A 29 -2.72 -5.72 2.02
CA TYR A 29 -3.90 -5.18 2.69
C TYR A 29 -5.21 -5.64 2.05
N GLY A 30 -5.25 -5.88 0.74
CA GLY A 30 -6.36 -6.48 0.03
C GLY A 30 -6.61 -7.93 0.48
N TYR A 31 -5.55 -8.73 0.62
CA TYR A 31 -5.65 -10.09 1.16
C TYR A 31 -6.16 -10.09 2.61
N ARG A 32 -5.60 -9.22 3.47
CA ARG A 32 -6.08 -9.06 4.85
C ARG A 32 -7.55 -8.61 4.88
N ALA A 33 -7.95 -7.68 4.01
CA ALA A 33 -9.33 -7.22 3.91
C ALA A 33 -10.28 -8.37 3.52
N LEU A 34 -9.88 -9.21 2.57
CA LEU A 34 -10.61 -10.43 2.22
C LEU A 34 -10.77 -11.35 3.45
N CYS A 35 -9.68 -11.69 4.14
CA CYS A 35 -9.70 -12.54 5.33
C CYS A 35 -10.61 -11.98 6.43
N PHE A 36 -10.47 -10.68 6.73
CA PHE A 36 -11.29 -10.01 7.75
C PHE A 36 -12.76 -10.03 7.34
N ALA A 37 -13.04 -9.74 6.07
CA ALA A 37 -14.37 -9.81 5.50
C ALA A 37 -14.94 -11.23 5.43
N ARG A 38 -14.15 -12.28 5.63
CA ARG A 38 -14.59 -13.69 5.77
C ARG A 38 -14.57 -14.18 7.22
N ASN A 39 -14.39 -13.27 8.18
CA ASN A 39 -14.38 -13.54 9.62
C ASN A 39 -13.24 -14.47 10.05
N ASP A 40 -12.15 -14.52 9.29
CA ASP A 40 -10.91 -15.16 9.72
C ASP A 40 -10.37 -14.47 10.98
N LYS A 41 -9.91 -15.27 11.94
CA LYS A 41 -9.39 -14.81 13.25
C LYS A 41 -7.89 -14.94 13.38
N THR A 42 -7.21 -15.34 12.31
CA THR A 42 -5.75 -15.34 12.22
C THR A 42 -5.21 -13.94 12.50
N ASN A 43 -4.16 -13.86 13.32
CA ASN A 43 -3.37 -12.63 13.46
C ASN A 43 -2.35 -12.58 12.33
N PHE A 44 -2.57 -11.71 11.35
CA PHE A 44 -1.69 -11.61 10.19
C PHE A 44 -0.40 -10.87 10.55
N PRO A 45 0.78 -11.36 10.15
CA PRO A 45 2.04 -10.69 10.45
C PRO A 45 2.10 -9.33 9.73
N GLY A 46 2.92 -8.42 10.27
CA GLY A 46 3.39 -7.24 9.53
C GLY A 46 4.33 -7.64 8.37
N PHE A 47 4.82 -6.65 7.63
CA PHE A 47 5.86 -6.86 6.62
C PHE A 47 6.89 -5.74 6.68
N GLU A 48 8.14 -6.04 6.36
CA GLU A 48 9.25 -5.08 6.37
C GLU A 48 9.40 -4.45 4.99
N GLN A 49 8.85 -3.24 4.81
CA GLN A 49 8.78 -2.56 3.51
C GLN A 49 10.14 -2.36 2.84
N ASP A 50 11.20 -2.10 3.61
CA ASP A 50 12.54 -1.87 3.08
C ASP A 50 13.12 -3.18 2.50
N GLU A 51 12.87 -4.31 3.16
CA GLU A 51 13.27 -5.64 2.68
C GLU A 51 12.47 -6.05 1.45
N TYR A 52 11.16 -5.76 1.42
CA TYR A 52 10.32 -6.00 0.23
C TYR A 52 10.84 -5.20 -0.97
N ASN A 53 11.09 -3.90 -0.78
CA ASN A 53 11.60 -3.06 -1.84
C ASN A 53 13.01 -3.51 -2.31
N PHE A 54 13.89 -3.87 -1.38
CA PHE A 54 15.23 -4.38 -1.72
C PHE A 54 15.17 -5.65 -2.58
N ASN A 55 14.21 -6.55 -2.31
CA ASN A 55 14.04 -7.81 -3.03
C ASN A 55 13.00 -7.74 -4.17
N SER A 56 12.61 -6.54 -4.60
CA SER A 56 11.55 -6.35 -5.61
C SER A 56 12.03 -6.46 -7.06
N ASP A 57 13.35 -6.55 -7.27
CA ASP A 57 14.01 -6.54 -8.59
C ASP A 57 13.47 -5.45 -9.53
N THR A 58 13.09 -4.30 -8.95
CA THR A 58 12.42 -3.21 -9.66
C THR A 58 13.25 -2.65 -10.83
N SER A 59 14.59 -2.78 -10.79
CA SER A 59 15.49 -2.40 -11.89
C SER A 59 15.19 -3.15 -13.19
N GLU A 60 14.73 -4.40 -13.10
CA GLU A 60 14.46 -5.28 -14.24
C GLU A 60 13.09 -5.02 -14.86
N ARG A 61 12.24 -4.22 -14.21
CA ARG A 61 10.88 -3.93 -14.67
C ARG A 61 10.81 -2.65 -15.48
N THR A 62 10.09 -2.68 -16.59
CA THR A 62 9.71 -1.46 -17.32
C THR A 62 8.59 -0.72 -16.58
N ILE A 63 8.46 0.59 -16.83
CA ILE A 63 7.38 1.36 -16.19
C ILE A 63 6.01 0.91 -16.70
N GLU A 64 5.91 0.53 -17.98
CA GLU A 64 4.71 0.00 -18.61
C GLU A 64 4.23 -1.28 -17.92
N ASN A 65 5.17 -2.20 -17.62
CA ASN A 65 4.86 -3.42 -16.89
C ASN A 65 4.38 -3.15 -15.46
N ILE A 66 4.98 -2.18 -14.77
CA ILE A 66 4.55 -1.79 -13.41
C ILE A 66 3.14 -1.18 -13.45
N MET A 67 2.86 -0.32 -14.43
CA MET A 67 1.55 0.32 -14.56
C MET A 67 0.45 -0.66 -14.95
N GLU A 68 0.74 -1.65 -15.80
CA GLU A 68 -0.20 -2.73 -16.12
C GLU A 68 -0.59 -3.52 -14.86
N GLU A 69 0.38 -3.86 -14.01
CA GLU A 69 0.11 -4.52 -12.73
C GLU A 69 -0.72 -3.63 -11.80
N TYR A 70 -0.36 -2.36 -11.67
CA TYR A 70 -1.06 -1.40 -10.83
C TYR A 70 -2.54 -1.28 -11.23
N GLU A 71 -2.84 -1.13 -12.53
CA GLU A 71 -4.22 -1.02 -13.04
C GLU A 71 -5.03 -2.29 -12.78
N ALA A 72 -4.43 -3.47 -13.06
CA ALA A 72 -5.07 -4.75 -12.83
C ALA A 72 -5.38 -4.98 -11.33
N LEU A 73 -4.42 -4.67 -10.46
CA LEU A 73 -4.59 -4.77 -9.02
C LEU A 73 -5.67 -3.81 -8.52
N ARG A 74 -5.64 -2.55 -8.96
CA ARG A 74 -6.62 -1.54 -8.55
C ARG A 74 -8.05 -1.98 -8.89
N LEU A 75 -8.27 -2.53 -10.09
CA LEU A 75 -9.58 -3.09 -10.47
C LEU A 75 -9.96 -4.29 -9.60
N SER A 76 -9.01 -5.18 -9.30
CA SER A 76 -9.22 -6.32 -8.42
C SER A 76 -9.65 -5.89 -7.01
N THR A 77 -8.99 -4.88 -6.44
CA THR A 77 -9.34 -4.35 -5.11
C THR A 77 -10.71 -3.68 -5.12
N ILE A 78 -11.02 -2.86 -6.12
CA ILE A 78 -12.34 -2.22 -6.25
C ILE A 78 -13.44 -3.28 -6.32
N THR A 79 -13.26 -4.31 -7.15
CA THR A 79 -14.25 -5.39 -7.30
C THR A 79 -14.38 -6.26 -6.05
N LEU A 80 -13.29 -6.48 -5.30
CA LEU A 80 -13.35 -7.11 -3.96
C LEU A 80 -14.29 -6.33 -3.04
N PHE A 81 -14.06 -5.02 -2.86
CA PHE A 81 -14.85 -4.21 -1.93
C PHE A 81 -16.31 -4.03 -2.38
N ASN A 82 -16.56 -3.89 -3.68
CA ASN A 82 -17.93 -3.86 -4.23
C ASN A 82 -18.71 -5.14 -3.92
N GLY A 83 -18.04 -6.29 -3.83
CA GLY A 83 -18.64 -7.58 -3.48
C GLY A 83 -18.88 -7.77 -1.97
N LEU A 84 -18.47 -6.85 -1.11
CA LEU A 84 -18.64 -6.99 0.35
C LEU A 84 -19.94 -6.34 0.83
N SER A 85 -20.74 -7.11 1.59
CA SER A 85 -21.90 -6.56 2.30
C SER A 85 -21.49 -5.66 3.47
N GLU A 86 -22.41 -4.81 3.93
CA GLU A 86 -22.22 -3.98 5.14
C GLU A 86 -21.77 -4.78 6.36
N LYS A 87 -22.30 -6.00 6.54
CA LYS A 87 -21.87 -6.90 7.63
C LYS A 87 -20.41 -7.32 7.45
N SER A 88 -20.01 -7.69 6.24
CA SER A 88 -18.63 -8.09 5.94
C SER A 88 -17.65 -6.94 6.13
N LEU A 89 -18.00 -5.73 5.68
CA LEU A 89 -17.19 -4.52 5.83
C LEU A 89 -16.91 -4.19 7.31
N LYS A 90 -17.85 -4.48 8.20
CA LYS A 90 -17.73 -4.23 9.65
C LYS A 90 -17.03 -5.34 10.42
N ARG A 91 -16.67 -6.47 9.80
CA ARG A 91 -15.95 -7.56 10.48
C ARG A 91 -14.55 -7.10 10.90
N MET A 92 -14.19 -7.47 12.11
CA MET A 92 -12.89 -7.19 12.72
C MET A 92 -11.94 -8.38 12.54
N GLY A 93 -10.68 -8.08 12.23
CA GLY A 93 -9.55 -8.98 12.28
C GLY A 93 -8.35 -8.34 12.98
N ILE A 94 -7.24 -9.07 13.05
CA ILE A 94 -6.01 -8.65 13.73
C ILE A 94 -4.87 -8.73 12.73
N ALA A 95 -4.12 -7.64 12.57
CA ALA A 95 -2.88 -7.61 11.80
C ALA A 95 -1.80 -6.89 12.60
N ASN A 96 -0.61 -7.49 12.69
CA ASN A 96 0.51 -7.00 13.46
C ASN A 96 0.12 -6.67 14.93
N GLY A 97 -0.75 -7.50 15.54
CA GLY A 97 -1.27 -7.27 16.89
C GLY A 97 -2.32 -6.15 17.02
N HIS A 98 -2.64 -5.44 15.94
CA HIS A 98 -3.61 -4.34 15.93
C HIS A 98 -4.94 -4.79 15.33
N GLN A 99 -6.04 -4.33 15.92
CA GLN A 99 -7.38 -4.61 15.41
C GLN A 99 -7.80 -3.59 14.35
N ALA A 100 -8.36 -4.08 13.25
CA ALA A 100 -8.97 -3.25 12.23
C ALA A 100 -10.17 -3.96 11.59
N SER A 101 -11.09 -3.18 11.03
CA SER A 101 -12.18 -3.72 10.22
C SER A 101 -11.74 -3.92 8.77
N ALA A 102 -12.42 -4.80 8.04
CA ALA A 102 -12.21 -4.93 6.58
C ALA A 102 -12.35 -3.57 5.88
N ARG A 103 -13.34 -2.75 6.29
CA ARG A 103 -13.52 -1.38 5.79
C ARG A 103 -12.32 -0.48 6.08
N ALA A 104 -11.75 -0.54 7.29
CA ALA A 104 -10.60 0.27 7.65
C ALA A 104 -9.38 -0.05 6.78
N LEU A 105 -9.19 -1.31 6.38
CA LEU A 105 -8.13 -1.68 5.45
C LEU A 105 -8.33 -1.10 4.05
N GLY A 106 -9.58 -0.98 3.59
CA GLY A 106 -9.89 -0.26 2.34
C GLY A 106 -9.48 1.21 2.39
N TYR A 107 -9.74 1.90 3.50
CA TYR A 107 -9.30 3.28 3.70
C TYR A 107 -7.77 3.40 3.84
N HIS A 108 -7.12 2.40 4.44
CA HIS A 108 -5.65 2.36 4.51
C HIS A 108 -5.05 2.36 3.11
N ILE A 109 -5.49 1.45 2.24
CA ILE A 109 -5.02 1.34 0.84
C ILE A 109 -5.16 2.70 0.14
N LEU A 110 -6.35 3.32 0.18
CA LEU A 110 -6.57 4.62 -0.47
C LEU A 110 -5.70 5.75 0.10
N GLY A 111 -5.54 5.79 1.43
CA GLY A 111 -4.74 6.80 2.09
C GLY A 111 -3.23 6.64 1.82
N HIS A 112 -2.76 5.39 1.76
CA HIS A 112 -1.38 5.03 1.47
C HIS A 112 -1.00 5.42 0.03
N ASP A 113 -1.83 5.05 -0.95
CA ASP A 113 -1.66 5.47 -2.34
C ASP A 113 -1.53 6.98 -2.49
N LEU A 114 -2.49 7.74 -1.92
CA LEU A 114 -2.49 9.20 -1.99
C LEU A 114 -1.24 9.81 -1.34
N HIS A 115 -0.77 9.22 -0.24
CA HIS A 115 0.45 9.65 0.42
C HIS A 115 1.67 9.51 -0.51
N HIS A 116 1.82 8.35 -1.16
CA HIS A 116 2.97 8.09 -2.02
C HIS A 116 2.90 8.82 -3.36
N ILE A 117 1.71 8.99 -3.96
CA ILE A 117 1.51 9.87 -5.12
C ILE A 117 1.97 11.29 -4.78
N LYS A 118 1.61 11.80 -3.60
CA LYS A 118 2.04 13.13 -3.15
C LYS A 118 3.55 13.21 -2.94
N ILE A 119 4.21 12.13 -2.52
CA ILE A 119 5.68 12.06 -2.48
C ILE A 119 6.25 12.17 -3.89
N ILE A 120 5.73 11.40 -4.84
CA ILE A 120 6.16 11.44 -6.24
C ILE A 120 6.05 12.86 -6.80
N GLU A 121 4.87 13.47 -6.65
CA GLU A 121 4.62 14.83 -7.11
C GLU A 121 5.61 15.84 -6.54
N ASN A 122 5.81 15.82 -5.22
CA ASN A 122 6.60 16.84 -4.52
C ASN A 122 8.11 16.69 -4.70
N LEU A 123 8.61 15.47 -4.92
CA LEU A 123 10.04 15.22 -5.01
C LEU A 123 10.54 15.11 -6.44
N TYR A 124 9.70 14.71 -7.39
CA TYR A 124 10.13 14.36 -8.74
C TYR A 124 9.45 15.15 -9.86
N ILE A 125 8.22 15.65 -9.67
CA ILE A 125 7.45 16.31 -10.74
C ILE A 125 7.42 17.83 -10.57
N LYS A 126 6.96 18.32 -9.41
CA LYS A 126 6.82 19.75 -9.13
C LYS A 126 8.21 20.36 -8.92
N ARG A 127 8.81 20.81 -10.02
CA ARG A 127 9.92 21.76 -10.07
C ARG A 127 9.46 23.06 -10.71
#